data_AF-A0A3C0NKQ8-F1
#
_entry.id   AF-A0A3C0NKQ8-F1
#
_cell.length_a   1.000
_cell.length_b   1.000
_cell.length_c   1.000
_cell.angle_alpha   90.00
_cell.angle_beta   90.00
_cell.angle_gamma   90.00
#
_symmetry.space_group_name_H-M   'P 1'
#
loop_
_entity.id
_entity.type
_entity.pdbx_description
1 polymer ?
#
loop_
_entity_poly.entity_id
_entity_poly.type
_entity_poly.pdbx_seq_one_letter_code
_entity_poly.pdbx_strand_id
1 'polypeptide(L)'
;MSENRWTPIPAGTIKIDFSDCIYVDDIHGKLKTSFGFPDYYGKNWDALWDCMRDFALSEERTREVVITGVDQMPKELQVYFQKAIQIFCELETKYPVIQFKINDAD
;
A
#
# COMPACT_ATOMS: atom_id res chain seq x y z
N MET A 1 6.86 0.31 27.94
CA MET A 1 7.13 1.03 26.69
C MET A 1 6.39 0.26 25.62
N SER A 2 5.29 0.79 25.10
CA SER A 2 4.54 0.11 24.05
C SER A 2 5.35 0.21 22.77
N GLU A 3 6.12 -0.85 22.47
CA GLU A 3 6.91 -0.97 21.25
C GLU A 3 6.01 -0.72 20.03
N ASN A 4 6.40 0.23 19.18
CA ASN A 4 5.74 0.46 17.90
C ASN A 4 5.80 -0.86 17.10
N ARG A 5 4.64 -1.48 16.88
CA ARG A 5 4.48 -2.83 16.30
C ARG A 5 4.67 -2.90 14.78
N TRP A 6 5.40 -1.95 14.22
CA TRP A 6 5.67 -1.90 12.79
C TRP A 6 6.76 -2.90 12.44
N THR A 7 6.56 -3.66 11.37
CA THR A 7 7.58 -4.59 10.87
C THR A 7 8.61 -3.79 10.08
N PRO A 8 9.92 -3.93 10.35
CA PRO A 8 10.94 -3.28 9.55
C PRO A 8 10.87 -3.71 8.08
N ILE A 9 10.93 -2.74 7.17
CA ILE A 9 10.99 -2.99 5.72
C ILE A 9 12.36 -2.60 5.15
N PRO A 10 12.78 -3.20 4.02
CA PRO A 10 14.02 -2.83 3.37
C PRO A 10 14.11 -1.34 3.00
N ALA A 11 15.34 -0.82 2.98
CA ALA A 11 15.62 0.48 2.39
C ALA A 11 15.45 0.42 0.84
N GLY A 12 14.94 1.48 0.24
CA GLY A 12 14.75 1.61 -1.21
C GLY A 12 13.30 1.50 -1.68
N THR A 13 13.12 1.17 -2.97
CA THR A 13 11.83 1.04 -3.64
C THR A 13 11.05 -0.16 -3.11
N ILE A 14 9.79 0.06 -2.75
CA ILE A 14 8.84 -0.98 -2.37
C ILE A 14 8.17 -1.48 -3.65
N LYS A 15 8.20 -2.78 -3.90
CA LYS A 15 7.54 -3.40 -5.05
C LYS A 15 6.40 -4.27 -4.57
N ILE A 16 5.22 -4.05 -5.13
CA ILE A 16 4.01 -4.79 -4.77
C ILE A 16 3.38 -5.31 -6.06
N ASP A 17 3.38 -6.63 -6.20
CA ASP A 17 2.69 -7.32 -7.27
C ASP A 17 1.34 -7.80 -6.75
N PHE A 18 0.24 -7.53 -7.44
CA PHE A 18 -1.12 -7.96 -7.11
C PHE A 18 -1.65 -9.05 -8.05
N SER A 19 -0.82 -9.60 -8.94
CA SER A 19 -1.24 -10.54 -9.99
C SER A 19 -1.86 -11.86 -9.50
N ASP A 20 -1.54 -12.27 -8.28
CA ASP A 20 -2.04 -13.48 -7.60
C ASP A 20 -3.22 -13.19 -6.65
N CYS A 21 -3.65 -11.93 -6.52
CA CYS A 21 -4.74 -11.55 -5.61
C CYS A 21 -6.09 -11.94 -6.21
N ILE A 22 -6.80 -12.83 -5.50
CA ILE A 22 -8.13 -13.31 -5.90
C ILE A 22 -9.21 -12.97 -4.86
N TYR A 23 -8.82 -12.47 -3.69
CA TYR A 23 -9.72 -11.95 -2.64
C TYR A 23 -9.31 -10.55 -2.14
N VAL A 24 -10.27 -9.83 -1.56
CA VAL A 24 -10.04 -8.55 -0.86
C VAL A 24 -8.97 -8.69 0.23
N ASP A 25 -8.99 -9.82 0.93
CA ASP A 25 -8.03 -10.12 1.99
C ASP A 25 -6.59 -10.25 1.48
N ASP A 26 -6.39 -10.69 0.22
CA ASP A 26 -5.07 -10.76 -0.41
C ASP A 26 -4.51 -9.36 -0.64
N ILE A 27 -5.35 -8.42 -1.10
CA ILE A 27 -4.96 -7.01 -1.31
C ILE A 27 -4.48 -6.39 0.00
N HIS A 28 -5.29 -6.47 1.05
CA HIS A 28 -4.92 -5.91 2.36
C HIS A 28 -3.74 -6.66 2.98
N GLY A 29 -3.65 -7.98 2.78
CA GLY A 29 -2.50 -8.78 3.19
C GLY A 29 -1.20 -8.31 2.55
N LYS A 30 -1.20 -8.11 1.22
CA LYS A 30 -0.03 -7.59 0.49
C LYS A 30 0.38 -6.23 0.98
N LEU A 31 -0.56 -5.29 1.08
CA LEU A 31 -0.30 -3.94 1.61
C LEU A 31 0.32 -4.01 3.02
N LYS A 32 -0.25 -4.81 3.93
CA LYS A 32 0.28 -4.99 5.28
C LYS A 32 1.75 -5.45 5.23
N THR A 33 2.04 -6.48 4.46
CA THR A 33 3.38 -7.05 4.39
C THR A 33 4.40 -6.12 3.72
N SER A 34 4.01 -5.44 2.64
CA SER A 34 4.91 -4.56 1.87
C SER A 34 5.30 -3.30 2.61
N PHE A 35 4.40 -2.75 3.43
CA PHE A 35 4.65 -1.53 4.21
C PHE A 35 4.99 -1.81 5.68
N GLY A 36 5.01 -3.08 6.09
CA GLY A 36 5.29 -3.45 7.47
C GLY A 36 4.25 -2.94 8.47
N PHE A 37 2.98 -2.83 8.05
CA PHE A 37 1.90 -2.35 8.92
C PHE A 37 1.76 -3.22 10.17
N PRO A 38 1.27 -2.64 11.28
CA PRO A 38 1.14 -3.34 12.54
C PRO A 38 0.13 -4.49 12.48
N ASP A 39 0.23 -5.42 13.44
CA ASP A 39 -0.64 -6.60 13.48
C ASP A 39 -2.13 -6.31 13.60
N TYR A 40 -2.47 -5.17 14.18
CA TYR A 40 -3.84 -4.69 14.34
C TYR A 40 -4.36 -3.94 13.11
N TYR A 41 -3.70 -4.00 11.95
CA TYR A 41 -4.19 -3.42 10.71
C TYR A 41 -5.59 -3.96 10.36
N GLY A 42 -6.58 -3.06 10.34
CA GLY A 42 -8.00 -3.41 10.28
C GLY A 42 -8.54 -3.88 8.92
N LYS A 43 -7.67 -4.08 7.92
CA LYS A 43 -8.02 -4.55 6.56
C LYS A 43 -9.22 -3.82 5.93
N ASN A 44 -9.21 -2.50 6.04
CA ASN A 44 -10.18 -1.62 5.41
C ASN A 44 -9.50 -0.34 4.92
N TRP A 45 -10.21 0.49 4.17
CA TRP A 45 -9.65 1.66 3.52
C TRP A 45 -9.27 2.79 4.48
N ASP A 46 -10.01 2.98 5.57
CA ASP A 46 -9.66 3.97 6.60
C ASP A 46 -8.38 3.54 7.34
N ALA A 47 -8.26 2.24 7.65
CA ALA A 47 -7.04 1.69 8.23
C ALA A 47 -5.84 1.79 7.28
N LEU A 48 -6.05 1.65 5.97
CA LEU A 48 -5.00 1.87 4.97
C LEU A 48 -4.53 3.31 5.00
N TRP A 49 -5.47 4.26 5.00
CA TRP A 49 -5.16 5.68 5.08
C TRP A 49 -4.32 6.00 6.31
N ASP A 50 -4.77 5.57 7.49
CA ASP A 50 -4.08 5.85 8.75
C ASP A 50 -2.67 5.26 8.78
N CYS A 51 -2.52 4.01 8.35
CA CYS A 51 -1.20 3.37 8.31
C CYS A 51 -0.28 4.07 7.29
N MET A 52 -0.74 4.35 6.08
CA MET A 52 0.08 5.03 5.09
C MET A 52 0.49 6.44 5.51
N ARG A 53 -0.39 7.17 6.18
CA ARG A 53 -0.08 8.48 6.77
C ARG A 53 1.04 8.36 7.80
N ASP A 54 0.93 7.43 8.74
CA ASP A 54 1.96 7.22 9.76
C ASP A 54 3.29 6.77 9.15
N PHE A 55 3.22 5.88 8.16
CA PHE A 55 4.38 5.46 7.37
C PHE A 55 5.07 6.66 6.72
N ALA A 56 4.33 7.49 5.99
CA ALA A 56 4.89 8.66 5.31
C ALA A 56 5.48 9.69 6.30
N LEU A 57 4.87 9.88 7.46
CA LEU A 57 5.39 10.76 8.52
C LEU A 57 6.67 10.22 9.18
N SER A 58 6.92 8.92 9.09
CA SER A 58 8.12 8.27 9.62
C SER A 58 9.31 8.27 8.65
N GLU A 59 9.07 8.57 7.38
CA GLU A 59 10.09 8.51 6.34
C GLU A 59 10.83 9.86 6.20
N GLU A 60 12.16 9.81 6.28
CA GLU A 60 13.02 10.99 6.10
C GLU A 60 13.42 11.22 4.63
N ARG A 61 13.23 10.21 3.77
CA ARG A 61 13.61 10.24 2.37
C ARG A 61 12.47 9.75 1.51
N THR A 62 12.46 10.21 0.26
CA THR A 62 11.44 9.79 -0.69
C THR A 62 11.44 8.26 -0.85
N ARG A 63 10.26 7.67 -0.63
CA ARG A 63 9.95 6.26 -0.87
C ARG A 63 9.15 6.13 -2.14
N GLU A 64 9.71 5.37 -3.08
CA GLU A 64 9.02 4.95 -4.27
C GLU A 64 8.31 3.62 -4.02
N VAL A 65 7.06 3.53 -4.47
CA VAL A 65 6.24 2.32 -4.47
C VAL A 65 5.88 1.99 -5.90
N VAL A 66 6.27 0.81 -6.36
CA VAL A 66 5.91 0.29 -7.68
C VAL A 66 4.86 -0.80 -7.51
N ILE A 67 3.72 -0.59 -8.16
CA ILE A 67 2.55 -1.48 -8.15
C ILE A 67 2.46 -2.14 -9.52
N THR A 68 2.25 -3.46 -9.54
CA THR A 68 2.02 -4.24 -10.77
C THR A 68 0.91 -5.25 -10.56
N GLY A 69 0.36 -5.77 -11.66
CA GLY A 69 -0.57 -6.89 -11.68
C GLY A 69 -1.98 -6.55 -11.23
N VAL A 70 -2.36 -5.28 -11.23
CA VAL A 70 -3.74 -4.88 -10.90
C VAL A 70 -4.70 -5.36 -11.98
N ASP A 71 -4.31 -5.24 -13.25
CA ASP A 71 -5.05 -5.68 -14.43
C ASP A 71 -5.25 -7.21 -14.51
N GLN A 72 -4.45 -8.00 -13.78
CA GLN A 72 -4.56 -9.46 -13.68
C GLN A 72 -5.53 -9.94 -12.60
N MET A 73 -5.94 -9.08 -11.65
CA MET A 73 -6.95 -9.42 -10.66
C MET A 73 -8.33 -9.67 -11.31
N PRO A 74 -9.25 -10.42 -10.67
CA PRO A 74 -10.66 -10.44 -11.04
C PRO A 74 -11.24 -9.02 -11.19
N LYS A 75 -12.12 -8.80 -12.18
CA LYS A 75 -12.66 -7.46 -12.49
C LYS A 75 -13.32 -6.77 -11.29
N GLU A 76 -14.01 -7.52 -10.44
CA GLU A 76 -14.59 -6.99 -9.21
C GLU A 76 -13.54 -6.46 -8.23
N LEU A 77 -12.39 -7.13 -8.14
CA LEU A 77 -11.25 -6.67 -7.35
C LEU A 77 -10.53 -5.49 -7.98
N GLN A 78 -10.44 -5.42 -9.32
CA GLN A 78 -9.93 -4.22 -10.00
C GLN A 78 -10.77 -2.98 -9.64
N VAL A 79 -12.10 -3.13 -9.64
CA VAL A 79 -13.04 -2.07 -9.23
C VAL A 79 -12.87 -1.73 -7.76
N TYR A 80 -12.77 -2.73 -6.88
CA TYR A 80 -12.51 -2.54 -5.46
C TYR A 80 -11.19 -1.77 -5.22
N PHE A 81 -10.13 -2.14 -5.94
CA PHE A 81 -8.79 -1.55 -5.83
C PHE A 81 -8.73 -0.09 -6.32
N GLN A 82 -9.69 0.39 -7.12
CA GLN A 82 -9.78 1.81 -7.48
C GLN A 82 -9.81 2.72 -6.25
N LYS A 83 -10.36 2.24 -5.12
CA LYS A 83 -10.34 3.01 -3.88
C LYS A 83 -8.94 3.16 -3.29
N ALA A 84 -8.09 2.14 -3.40
CA ALA A 84 -6.68 2.22 -3.04
C ALA A 84 -5.94 3.25 -3.91
N ILE A 85 -6.20 3.26 -5.22
CA ILE A 85 -5.60 4.24 -6.15
C ILE A 85 -5.96 5.67 -5.74
N GLN A 86 -7.23 5.94 -5.42
CA GLN A 86 -7.65 7.26 -4.93
C GLN A 86 -6.90 7.68 -3.65
N ILE A 87 -6.75 6.74 -2.70
CA ILE A 87 -5.99 6.96 -1.47
C ILE A 87 -4.53 7.27 -1.78
N PHE A 88 -3.90 6.53 -2.69
CA PHE A 88 -2.52 6.76 -3.10
C PHE A 88 -2.32 8.13 -3.71
N CYS A 89 -3.18 8.57 -4.63
CA CYS A 89 -3.09 9.91 -5.22
C CYS A 89 -3.23 11.03 -4.17
N GLU A 90 -4.14 10.85 -3.20
CA GLU A 90 -4.32 11.81 -2.12
C GLU A 90 -3.11 11.82 -1.15
N LEU A 91 -2.53 10.66 -0.89
CA LEU A 91 -1.30 10.53 -0.09
C LEU A 91 -0.10 11.20 -0.77
N GLU A 92 0.11 11.02 -2.08
CA GLU A 92 1.20 11.71 -2.81
C GLU A 92 1.04 13.23 -2.74
N THR A 93 -0.21 13.71 -2.82
CA THR A 93 -0.52 15.14 -2.75
C THR A 93 -0.21 15.71 -1.36
N LYS A 94 -0.58 14.99 -0.29
CA LYS A 94 -0.38 15.44 1.10
C LYS A 94 1.02 15.17 1.64
N TYR A 95 1.66 14.11 1.16
CA TYR A 95 2.93 13.59 1.63
C TYR A 95 3.84 13.23 0.43
N PRO A 96 4.47 14.21 -0.22
CA PRO A 96 5.32 13.97 -1.41
C PRO A 96 6.55 13.08 -1.17
N VAL A 97 6.82 12.74 0.09
CA VAL A 97 7.84 11.77 0.51
C VAL A 97 7.47 10.35 0.08
N ILE A 98 6.21 10.07 -0.23
CA ILE A 98 5.81 8.79 -0.83
C ILE A 98 5.29 9.02 -2.25
N GLN A 99 5.72 8.17 -3.18
CA GLN A 99 5.36 8.25 -4.59
C GLN A 99 4.96 6.86 -5.09
N PHE A 100 3.85 6.77 -5.80
CA PHE A 100 3.29 5.53 -6.33
C PHE A 100 3.38 5.52 -7.85
N LYS A 101 3.77 4.36 -8.40
CA LYS A 101 3.83 4.11 -9.83
C LYS A 101 3.11 2.80 -10.12
N ILE A 102 2.04 2.87 -10.89
CA ILE A 102 1.30 1.69 -11.35
C ILE A 102 1.87 1.34 -12.73
N ASN A 103 2.46 0.16 -12.83
CA ASN A 103 3.11 -0.37 -14.03
C ASN A 103 2.35 -1.63 -14.47
N ASP A 104 1.10 -1.46 -14.90
CA ASP A 104 0.34 -2.52 -15.55
C ASP A 104 0.53 -2.43 -17.06
N ALA A 105 0.33 -3.54 -17.77
CA ALA A 105 0.31 -3.52 -19.22
C ALA A 105 -1.02 -2.92 -19.69
N ASP A 106 -0.97 -1.81 -20.43
CA ASP A 106 -2.13 -1.24 -21.15
C ASP A 106 -2.78 -2.24 -22.11
#